data_AF-A0A4R6II30-F1
#
_entry.id   AF-A0A4R6II30-F1
#
_cell.length_a   1.000
_cell.length_b   1.000
_cell.length_c   1.000
_cell.angle_alpha   90.00
_cell.angle_beta   90.00
_cell.angle_gamma   90.00
#
_symmetry.space_group_name_H-M   'P 1'
#
loop_
_entity.id
_entity.type
_entity.pdbx_description
1 polymer ?
#
loop_
_entity_poly.entity_id
_entity_poly.type
_entity_poly.pdbx_seq_one_letter_code
_entity_poly.pdbx_strand_id
1 'polypeptide(L)' 'MQPLVIHPENSDQLTAIKAILKVLKVPYESQEEVSLPKVTKTDIDKAYNGHREGLYTVVEGEDLWK' A
#
# COMPACT_ATOMS: atom_id res chain seq x y z
N MET A 1 -25.65 10.37 -4.76
CA MET A 1 -24.98 9.56 -5.82
C MET A 1 -23.82 8.83 -5.17
N GLN A 2 -23.56 7.59 -5.55
CA GLN A 2 -22.46 6.79 -5.01
C GLN A 2 -21.24 6.87 -5.94
N PRO A 3 -20.02 6.89 -5.42
CA PRO A 3 -18.81 6.85 -6.24
C PRO A 3 -18.67 5.49 -6.93
N LEU A 4 -18.16 5.49 -8.16
CA LEU A 4 -17.78 4.28 -8.89
C LEU A 4 -16.27 4.06 -8.71
N VAL A 5 -15.89 2.92 -8.15
CA VAL A 5 -14.50 2.49 -8.02
C VAL A 5 -14.19 1.47 -9.12
N ILE A 6 -13.14 1.70 -9.90
CA ILE A 6 -12.75 0.85 -11.03
C ILE A 6 -11.38 0.26 -10.75
N HIS A 7 -11.24 -1.06 -10.89
CA HIS A 7 -9.99 -1.80 -10.70
C HIS A 7 -9.58 -2.46 -12.02
N PRO A 8 -8.74 -1.81 -12.85
CA PRO A 8 -8.23 -2.41 -14.07
C PRO A 8 -7.28 -3.57 -13.75
N GLU A 9 -7.37 -4.65 -14.51
CA GLU A 9 -6.53 -5.84 -14.34
C GLU A 9 -5.16 -5.70 -15.01
N ASN A 10 -5.01 -4.76 -15.94
CA ASN A 10 -3.76 -4.54 -16.67
C ASN A 10 -3.57 -3.08 -17.13
N SER A 11 -2.38 -2.78 -17.65
CA SER A 11 -1.98 -1.44 -18.12
C SER A 11 -2.83 -0.91 -19.27
N ASP A 12 -3.28 -1.79 -20.16
CA ASP A 12 -4.01 -1.41 -21.36
C ASP A 12 -5.44 -0.97 -21.01
N GLN A 13 -6.09 -1.70 -20.10
CA GLN A 13 -7.38 -1.35 -19.52
C GLN A 13 -7.30 0.00 -18.79
N LEU A 14 -6.29 0.19 -17.92
CA LEU A 14 -6.10 1.46 -17.21
C LEU A 14 -5.96 2.63 -18.19
N THR A 15 -5.20 2.44 -19.27
CA THR A 15 -4.97 3.47 -20.30
C THR A 15 -6.26 3.81 -21.03
N ALA A 16 -7.04 2.80 -21.43
CA ALA A 16 -8.33 3.00 -22.08
C ALA A 16 -9.32 3.75 -21.17
N ILE A 17 -9.42 3.36 -19.91
CA ILE A 17 -10.31 4.00 -18.92
C ILE A 17 -9.91 5.47 -18.73
N LYS A 18 -8.62 5.77 -18.56
CA LYS A 18 -8.13 7.16 -18.44
C LYS A 18 -8.48 8.01 -19.66
N ALA A 19 -8.38 7.45 -20.87
CA ALA A 19 -8.74 8.15 -22.10
C ALA A 19 -10.24 8.48 -22.16
N ILE A 20 -11.10 7.51 -21.82
CA ILE A 20 -12.55 7.69 -21.77
C ILE A 20 -12.92 8.77 -20.74
N LEU A 21 -12.39 8.69 -19.52
CA LEU A 21 -12.66 9.67 -18.47
C LEU A 21 -12.22 11.09 -18.87
N LYS A 22 -11.08 11.21 -19.56
CA LYS A 22 -10.57 12.49 -20.08
C LYS A 22 -11.51 13.10 -21.12
N VAL A 23 -12.03 12.31 -22.06
CA VAL A 23 -12.99 12.76 -23.08
C VAL A 23 -14.28 13.24 -22.43
N LEU A 24 -14.75 12.53 -21.39
CA LEU A 24 -15.94 12.88 -20.64
C LEU A 24 -15.74 14.05 -19.65
N LYS A 25 -14.53 14.59 -19.55
CA LYS A 25 -14.14 15.63 -18.57
C LYS A 25 -14.46 15.23 -17.13
N VAL A 26 -14.38 13.93 -16.83
CA VAL A 26 -14.58 13.39 -15.49
C VAL A 26 -13.24 13.44 -14.75
N PRO A 27 -13.12 14.18 -13.64
CA PRO A 27 -11.91 14.15 -12.83
C PRO A 27 -11.77 12.78 -12.15
N TYR A 28 -10.54 12.30 -12.07
CA TYR A 28 -10.20 11.08 -11.35
C TYR A 28 -8.97 11.32 -10.48
N GLU A 29 -8.96 10.69 -9.31
CA GLU A 29 -7.83 10.71 -8.39
C GLU A 29 -6.99 9.47 -8.63
N SER A 30 -5.69 9.66 -8.82
CA SER A 30 -4.74 8.54 -8.67
C SER A 30 -4.37 8.47 -7.20
N GLN A 31 -4.80 7.41 -6.53
CA GLN A 31 -4.12 7.02 -5.30
C GLN A 31 -2.72 6.57 -5.72
N GLU A 32 -1.70 7.38 -5.43
CA GLU A 32 -0.35 6.84 -5.35
C GLU A 32 -0.44 5.70 -4.33
N GLU A 33 -0.03 4.48 -4.73
CA GLU A 33 0.21 3.42 -3.76
C GLU A 33 1.06 4.05 -2.67
N VAL A 34 0.54 4.12 -1.44
CA VAL A 34 1.34 4.44 -0.28
C VAL A 34 2.41 3.37 -0.27
N SER A 35 3.59 3.72 -0.78
CA SER A 35 4.74 2.84 -0.84
C SER A 35 5.01 2.44 0.59
N LEU A 36 4.55 1.24 0.97
CA LEU A 36 4.91 0.65 2.25
C LEU A 36 6.44 0.67 2.27
N PRO A 37 7.06 1.23 3.34
CA PRO A 37 8.50 1.33 3.39
C PRO A 37 9.07 -0.04 3.10
N LYS A 38 9.85 -0.15 2.02
CA LYS A 38 10.46 -1.41 1.61
C LYS A 38 11.35 -1.86 2.77
N VAL A 39 10.95 -2.92 3.45
CA VAL A 39 11.78 -3.55 4.48
C VAL A 39 13.09 -3.95 3.80
N THR A 40 14.19 -3.34 4.22
CA THR A 40 15.50 -3.63 3.66
C THR A 40 16.13 -4.81 4.39
N LYS A 41 17.12 -5.45 3.78
CA LYS A 41 17.92 -6.49 4.44
C LYS A 41 18.55 -5.97 5.74
N THR A 42 18.98 -4.70 5.74
CA THR A 42 19.54 -4.03 6.91
C THR A 42 18.56 -3.94 8.08
N ASP A 43 17.27 -3.71 7.79
CA ASP A 43 16.23 -3.65 8.83
C ASP A 43 16.00 -5.02 9.46
N ILE A 44 16.03 -6.07 8.64
CA ILE A 44 15.93 -7.47 9.07
C ILE A 44 17.13 -7.84 9.95
N ASP A 45 18.35 -7.51 9.51
CA ASP A 45 19.58 -7.81 10.24
C ASP A 45 19.61 -7.08 11.61
N LYS A 46 19.15 -5.82 11.65
CA LYS A 46 18.99 -5.08 12.91
C LYS A 46 17.99 -5.74 13.85
N ALA A 47 16.85 -6.20 13.34
CA ALA A 47 15.85 -6.90 14.14
C ALA A 47 16.41 -8.22 14.72
N TYR A 48 17.15 -8.99 13.93
CA TYR A 48 17.79 -10.22 14.42
C TYR A 48 18.86 -9.95 15.48
N ASN A 49 19.69 -8.93 15.29
CA ASN A 49 20.72 -8.56 16.27
C ASN A 49 20.08 -8.04 17.57
N GLY A 50 19.08 -7.17 17.48
CA GLY A 50 18.31 -6.71 18.64
C GLY A 50 17.66 -7.86 19.40
N HIS A 51 17.08 -8.84 18.70
CA HIS A 51 16.53 -10.03 19.35
C HIS A 51 17.59 -10.85 20.09
N ARG A 52 18.77 -11.04 19.49
CA ARG A 52 19.91 -11.73 20.15
C ARG A 52 20.44 -10.98 21.37
N GLU A 53 20.37 -9.65 21.34
CA GLU A 53 20.77 -8.75 22.42
C GLU A 53 19.66 -8.58 23.49
N GLY A 54 18.51 -9.24 23.32
CA GLY A 54 17.37 -9.13 24.24
C GLY A 54 16.52 -7.86 24.08
N LEU A 55 16.77 -7.08 23.03
CA LEU A 55 16.02 -5.89 22.66
C LEU A 55 14.81 -6.27 21.79
N TYR A 56 13.75 -6.75 22.42
CA TYR A 56 12.47 -7.03 21.77
C TYR A 56 11.30 -6.56 22.63
N THR A 57 10.19 -6.24 21.97
CA THR A 57 8.92 -5.92 22.63
C THR A 57 7.99 -7.11 22.45
N VAL A 58 7.44 -7.61 23.56
CA VAL A 58 6.35 -8.58 23.52
C VAL A 58 5.06 -7.79 23.32
N VAL A 59 4.35 -8.08 22.23
CA VAL A 59 3.02 -7.53 21.99
C VAL A 59 2.00 -8.62 22.29
N GLU A 60 1.09 -8.36 23.21
CA GLU A 60 0.00 -9.27 23.51
C GLU A 60 -1.03 -9.26 22.38
N GLY A 61 -1.65 -10.40 22.09
CA GLY A 61 -2.58 -10.53 20.96
C GLY A 61 -3.80 -9.59 21.04
N GLU A 62 -4.14 -9.14 22.24
CA GLU A 62 -5.22 -8.19 22.51
C GLU A 62 -4.88 -6.75 22.12
N ASP A 63 -3.60 -6.39 22.08
CA ASP A 63 -3.12 -5.05 21.71
C ASP A 63 -3.00 -4.84 20.21
N LEU A 64 -3.11 -5.91 19.41
CA LEU A 64 -3.04 -5.85 17.94
C LEU A 64 -4.28 -5.20 17.30
N TRP A 65 -5.37 -5.04 18.06
CA TRP A 65 -6.67 -4.61 17.56
C TRP A 65 -7.20 -3.31 18.20
N LYS A 66 -6.35 -2.57 18.94
CA LYS A 66 -6.69 -1.25 19.51
C LYS A 66 -6.36 -0.10 18.57
#